data_AF-A0A370NVH1-F1
#
_entry.id   AF-A0A370NVH1-F1
#
_cell.length_a   1.000
_cell.length_b   1.000
_cell.length_c   1.000
_cell.angle_alpha   90.00
_cell.angle_beta   90.00
_cell.angle_gamma   90.00
#
_symmetry.space_group_name_H-M   'P 1'
#
loop_
_entity.id
_entity.type
_entity.pdbx_description
1 polymer ?
#
loop_
_entity_poly.entity_id
_entity_poly.type
_entity_poly.pdbx_seq_one_letter_code
_entity_poly.pdbx_strand_id
1 'polypeptide(L)'
;MLRAQHLIEASPMHVEPNSVNAFWPAHDVSLTAFNHDVFAVFGYQRGEPLFKPGDGSPSDKPLYGVVVVAGMDSVRKSLRAAGSRASVERAAPFLTAIVCEGN
;
A
#
# COMPACT_ATOMS: atom_id res chain seq x y z
N MET A 1 13.43 -1.16 0.25
CA MET A 1 13.44 -0.61 1.64
C MET A 1 12.50 -1.35 2.61
N LEU A 2 11.29 -1.77 2.24
CA LEU A 2 10.37 -2.52 3.12
C LEU A 2 10.75 -4.01 3.29
N ARG A 3 11.15 -4.66 2.20
CA ARG A 3 11.59 -6.07 2.22
C ARG A 3 12.90 -6.32 2.99
N ALA A 4 13.82 -5.35 2.96
CA ALA A 4 15.09 -5.44 3.67
C ALA A 4 14.92 -5.45 5.21
N GLN A 5 13.74 -5.04 5.69
CA GLN A 5 13.39 -4.97 7.11
C GLN A 5 12.43 -6.09 7.56
N HIS A 6 12.15 -7.10 6.71
CA HIS A 6 11.18 -8.17 6.99
C HIS A 6 9.77 -7.66 7.36
N LEU A 7 9.37 -6.48 6.87
CA LEU A 7 8.08 -5.89 7.26
C LEU A 7 6.89 -6.40 6.43
N ILE A 8 7.16 -7.08 5.31
CA ILE A 8 6.15 -7.59 4.38
C ILE A 8 6.51 -9.00 3.93
N GLU A 9 5.50 -9.79 3.63
CA GLU A 9 5.65 -11.13 3.08
C GLU A 9 6.38 -11.14 1.74
N ALA A 10 7.09 -12.23 1.48
CA ALA A 10 7.91 -12.37 0.28
C ALA A 10 7.09 -12.49 -1.00
N SER A 11 5.89 -13.07 -0.92
CA SER A 11 4.98 -13.24 -2.05
C SER A 11 3.81 -12.25 -1.97
N PRO A 12 3.42 -11.62 -3.08
CA PRO A 12 2.22 -10.80 -3.10
C PRO A 12 0.97 -11.65 -2.86
N MET A 13 0.01 -11.10 -2.12
CA MET A 13 -1.33 -11.65 -1.93
C MET A 13 -2.23 -11.39 -3.13
N HIS A 14 -1.98 -10.30 -3.84
CA HIS A 14 -2.73 -9.90 -5.02
C HIS A 14 -1.83 -9.09 -5.95
N VAL A 15 -2.05 -9.24 -7.25
CA VAL A 15 -1.37 -8.45 -8.28
C VAL A 15 -2.44 -7.87 -9.19
N GLU A 16 -2.53 -6.56 -9.20
CA GLU A 16 -3.45 -5.82 -10.06
C GLU A 16 -2.97 -5.87 -11.52
N PRO A 17 -3.88 -5.71 -12.51
CA PRO A 17 -3.52 -5.72 -13.93
C PRO A 17 -2.47 -4.67 -14.30
N ASN A 18 -2.42 -3.54 -13.60
CA ASN A 18 -1.41 -2.48 -13.78
C ASN A 18 -0.05 -2.80 -13.11
N SER A 19 0.15 -4.06 -12.70
CA SER A 19 1.33 -4.57 -11.99
C SER A 19 1.50 -4.06 -10.55
N VAL A 20 0.50 -3.41 -9.94
CA VAL A 20 0.56 -3.09 -8.51
C VAL A 20 0.40 -4.37 -7.70
N ASN A 21 1.40 -4.68 -6.87
CA ASN A 21 1.40 -5.86 -6.02
C ASN A 21 1.00 -5.45 -4.61
N ALA A 22 0.04 -6.16 -4.02
CA ALA A 22 -0.28 -6.08 -2.61
C ALA A 22 0.39 -7.24 -1.85
N PHE A 23 0.90 -6.95 -0.66
CA PHE A 23 1.61 -7.86 0.22
C PHE A 23 1.00 -7.79 1.62
N TRP A 24 0.94 -8.93 2.29
CA TRP A 24 0.63 -8.95 3.72
C TRP A 24 1.80 -8.34 4.51
N PRO A 25 1.52 -7.64 5.62
CA PRO A 25 2.52 -7.43 6.66
C PRO A 25 3.09 -8.78 7.12
N ALA A 26 4.36 -8.79 7.53
CA ALA A 26 4.92 -10.01 8.12
C ALA A 26 4.13 -10.42 9.37
N HIS A 27 4.00 -11.73 9.58
CA HIS A 27 3.12 -12.32 10.60
C HIS A 27 3.40 -11.85 12.05
N ASP A 28 4.60 -11.37 12.34
CA ASP A 28 5.06 -10.90 13.64
C ASP A 28 5.14 -9.36 13.75
N VAL A 29 4.65 -8.64 12.75
CA VAL A 29 4.74 -7.18 12.69
C VAL A 29 3.36 -6.53 12.72
N SER A 30 3.07 -5.78 13.78
CA SER A 30 1.93 -4.85 13.81
C SER A 30 2.33 -3.52 13.19
N LEU A 31 2.03 -3.35 11.90
CA LEU A 31 2.23 -2.10 11.19
C LEU A 31 1.04 -1.18 11.42
N THR A 32 1.32 0.08 11.76
CA THR A 32 0.32 1.14 11.80
C THR A 32 0.71 2.28 10.87
N ALA A 33 -0.29 2.90 10.25
CA ALA A 33 -0.11 4.09 9.42
C ALA A 33 -1.17 5.12 9.80
N PHE A 34 -0.73 6.32 10.18
CA PHE A 34 -1.62 7.41 10.63
C PHE A 34 -2.59 6.98 11.76
N ASN A 35 -2.09 6.15 12.68
CA ASN A 35 -2.80 5.53 13.80
C ASN A 35 -3.90 4.53 13.41
N HIS A 36 -3.81 3.95 12.20
CA HIS A 36 -4.69 2.88 11.74
C HIS A 36 -3.88 1.62 11.48
N ASP A 37 -4.44 0.46 11.83
CA ASP A 37 -3.80 -0.83 11.57
C ASP A 37 -3.67 -1.07 10.06
N VAL A 38 -2.46 -1.44 9.63
CA VAL A 38 -2.18 -1.76 8.24
C VAL A 38 -2.67 -3.17 7.96
N PHE A 39 -3.61 -3.27 7.03
CA PHE A 39 -4.11 -4.52 6.50
C PHE A 39 -3.18 -5.12 5.45
N ALA A 40 -2.71 -4.29 4.52
CA ALA A 40 -1.84 -4.70 3.42
C ALA A 40 -0.91 -3.56 3.01
N VAL A 41 0.25 -3.90 2.46
CA VAL A 41 1.18 -2.95 1.85
C VAL A 41 1.16 -3.18 0.35
N PHE A 42 1.02 -2.14 -0.45
CA PHE A 42 1.06 -2.29 -1.90
C PHE A 42 2.11 -1.39 -2.54
N GLY A 43 2.58 -1.81 -3.70
CA GLY A 43 3.38 -0.94 -4.52
C GLY A 43 3.72 -1.53 -5.88
N TYR A 44 4.42 -0.71 -6.64
CA TYR A 44 4.95 -1.04 -7.95
C TYR A 44 6.21 -0.22 -8.21
N GLN A 45 7.24 -0.86 -8.75
CA GLN A 45 8.40 -0.20 -9.30
C GLN A 45 8.91 -1.00 -10.50
N ARG A 46 9.12 -0.32 -11.62
CA ARG A 46 9.61 -0.97 -12.84
C ARG A 46 11.05 -1.46 -12.64
N GLY A 47 11.31 -2.73 -12.96
CA GLY A 47 12.63 -3.35 -12.90
C GLY A 47 13.04 -3.89 -11.53
N GLU A 48 12.18 -3.80 -10.52
CA GLU A 48 12.43 -4.37 -9.20
C GLU A 48 11.96 -5.84 -9.14
N PRO A 49 12.85 -6.80 -8.80
CA PRO A 49 12.51 -8.23 -8.74
C PRO A 49 11.42 -8.59 -7.74
N LEU A 50 11.11 -7.67 -6.81
CA LEU A 50 10.06 -7.84 -5.81
C LEU A 50 8.65 -7.85 -6.44
N PHE A 51 8.43 -7.08 -7.49
CA PHE A 51 7.09 -6.89 -8.06
C PHE A 51 6.88 -7.88 -9.20
N LYS A 52 5.82 -8.68 -9.10
CA LYS A 52 5.38 -9.54 -10.19
C LYS A 52 4.64 -8.69 -11.23
N PRO A 53 4.89 -8.90 -12.53
CA PRO A 53 4.11 -8.24 -13.57
C PRO A 53 2.64 -8.68 -13.47
N GLY A 54 1.72 -7.74 -13.65
CA GLY A 54 0.31 -8.01 -13.87
C GLY A 54 0.03 -8.27 -15.35
N ASP A 55 -1.20 -8.67 -15.67
CA ASP A 55 -1.61 -9.07 -17.03
C ASP A 55 -1.92 -7.88 -17.97
N GLY A 56 -1.76 -6.63 -17.50
CA GLY A 56 -2.04 -5.41 -18.25
C GLY A 56 -0.81 -4.53 -18.47
N SER A 57 -1.03 -3.32 -18.99
CA SER A 57 0.02 -2.31 -19.14
C SER A 57 0.53 -1.88 -17.76
N PRO A 58 1.83 -2.04 -17.45
CA PRO A 58 2.38 -1.61 -16.18
C PRO A 58 2.23 -0.10 -16.00
N SER A 59 2.06 0.35 -14.75
CA SER A 59 2.13 1.78 -14.44
C SER A 59 3.46 2.37 -14.89
N ASP A 60 3.46 3.54 -15.53
CA ASP A 60 4.70 4.23 -15.91
C ASP A 60 5.42 4.85 -14.69
N LYS A 61 4.68 5.06 -13.60
CA LYS A 61 5.17 5.71 -12.38
C LYS A 61 5.27 4.73 -11.21
N PRO A 62 6.31 4.87 -10.35
CA PRO A 62 6.37 4.13 -9.11
C PRO A 62 5.21 4.54 -8.20
N LEU A 63 4.56 3.54 -7.61
CA LEU A 63 3.42 3.73 -6.72
C LEU A 63 3.69 2.96 -5.43
N TYR A 64 3.46 3.59 -4.29
CA TYR A 64 3.54 2.91 -3.00
C TYR A 64 2.40 3.36 -2.11
N GLY A 65 1.94 2.45 -1.27
CA GLY A 65 0.92 2.77 -0.30
C GLY A 65 0.62 1.62 0.63
N VAL A 66 -0.35 1.87 1.51
CA VAL A 66 -0.82 0.91 2.50
C VAL A 66 -2.34 0.92 2.53
N VAL A 67 -2.93 -0.25 2.66
CA VAL A 67 -4.35 -0.40 2.98
C VAL A 67 -4.46 -0.47 4.49
N VAL A 68 -5.29 0.40 5.08
CA VAL A 68 -5.56 0.42 6.52
C VAL A 68 -6.99 0.00 6.83
N VAL A 69 -7.17 -0.58 8.01
CA VAL A 69 -8.49 -0.97 8.55
C VAL A 69 -9.18 0.25 9.17
N ALA A 70 -9.63 1.15 8.31
CA ALA A 70 -10.39 2.33 8.69
C ALA A 70 -11.25 2.86 7.55
N GLY A 71 -12.34 3.55 7.91
CA GLY A 71 -13.17 4.27 6.94
C GLY A 71 -12.45 5.51 6.37
N MET A 72 -12.76 5.85 5.12
CA MET A 72 -12.10 6.94 4.38
C MET A 72 -12.09 8.28 5.13
N ASP A 73 -13.19 8.63 5.82
CA ASP A 73 -13.28 9.89 6.55
C ASP A 73 -12.34 9.96 7.76
N SER A 74 -12.18 8.82 8.45
CA SER A 74 -11.25 8.68 9.57
C SER A 74 -9.80 8.83 9.07
N VAL A 75 -9.46 8.12 7.99
CA VAL A 75 -8.13 8.21 7.37
C VAL A 75 -7.84 9.62 6.88
N ARG A 76 -8.79 10.27 6.20
CA ARG A 76 -8.63 11.64 5.71
C ARG A 76 -8.45 12.64 6.86
N LYS A 77 -9.11 12.41 8.01
CA LYS A 77 -8.90 13.21 9.22
C LYS A 77 -7.48 13.01 9.78
N SER A 78 -7.00 11.77 9.88
CA SER A 78 -5.63 11.49 10.33
C SER A 78 -4.58 12.07 9.39
N LEU A 79 -4.76 11.97 8.07
CA LEU A 79 -3.85 12.56 7.08
C LEU A 79 -3.76 14.07 7.21
N ARG A 80 -4.89 14.76 7.37
CA ARG A 80 -4.93 16.20 7.60
C ARG A 80 -4.25 16.60 8.92
N ALA A 81 -4.49 15.84 9.99
CA ALA A 81 -3.86 16.08 11.28
C ALA A 81 -2.34 15.91 11.22
N ALA A 82 -1.86 14.98 10.38
CA ALA A 82 -0.44 14.76 10.12
C ALA A 82 0.18 15.71 9.09
N GLY A 83 -0.61 16.62 8.48
CA GLY A 83 -0.15 17.50 7.40
C GLY A 83 0.25 16.76 6.11
N SER A 84 -0.18 15.52 5.94
CA SER A 84 0.16 14.69 4.78
C SER A 84 -0.69 15.05 3.56
N ARG A 85 -0.06 15.01 2.39
CA ARG A 85 -0.70 15.19 1.07
C ARG A 85 -1.07 13.88 0.37
N ALA A 86 -0.96 12.75 1.07
CA ALA A 86 -1.32 11.45 0.51
C ALA A 86 -2.79 11.41 0.05
N SER A 87 -3.04 10.73 -1.06
CA SER A 87 -4.39 10.46 -1.55
C SER A 87 -5.01 9.28 -0.81
N VAL A 88 -6.35 9.28 -0.72
CA VAL A 88 -7.11 8.18 -0.13
C VAL A 88 -8.07 7.60 -1.14
N GLU A 89 -8.04 6.28 -1.29
CA GLU A 89 -8.93 5.53 -2.15
C GLU A 89 -9.63 4.43 -1.37
N ARG A 90 -10.85 4.09 -1.77
CA ARG A 90 -11.59 2.98 -1.16
C ARG A 90 -11.05 1.68 -1.73
N ALA A 91 -10.48 0.83 -0.88
CA ALA A 91 -10.03 -0.50 -1.28
C ALA A 91 -11.17 -1.53 -1.12
N ALA A 92 -11.88 -1.50 0.01
CA ALA A 92 -13.02 -2.38 0.30
C ALA A 92 -13.92 -1.78 1.41
N PRO A 93 -15.03 -2.42 1.81
CA PRO A 93 -15.76 -2.03 3.01
C PRO A 93 -14.83 -2.00 4.23
N PHE A 94 -14.78 -0.86 4.92
CA PHE A 94 -13.88 -0.58 6.06
C PHE A 94 -12.37 -0.64 5.76
N LEU A 95 -11.98 -0.77 4.49
CA LEU A 95 -10.57 -0.74 4.06
C LEU A 95 -10.32 0.47 3.16
N THR A 96 -9.33 1.27 3.54
CA THR A 96 -8.94 2.48 2.81
C THR A 96 -7.47 2.38 2.42
N ALA A 97 -7.18 2.57 1.13
CA ALA A 97 -5.83 2.72 0.62
C ALA A 97 -5.35 4.16 0.85
N ILE A 98 -4.16 4.28 1.43
CA ILE A 98 -3.39 5.52 1.52
C ILE A 98 -2.29 5.41 0.47
N VAL A 99 -2.37 6.27 -0.53
CA VAL A 99 -1.47 6.26 -1.68
C VAL A 99 -0.50 7.43 -1.57
N CYS A 100 0.79 7.12 -1.65
CA CYS A 100 1.85 8.10 -1.77
C CYS A 100 2.42 8.00 -3.18
N GLU A 101 1.96 8.88 -4.07
CA GLU A 101 2.59 9.02 -5.38
C GLU A 101 3.95 9.70 -5.20
N GLY A 102 5.02 9.03 -5.65
CA GLY A 102 6.34 9.65 -5.75
C GLY A 102 6.32 10.68 -6.86
N ASN A 103 6.45 11.95 -6.53
CA ASN A 103 6.65 13.03 -7.50
C ASN A 103 8.12 13.15 -7.88
#